data_AF-A0A1G2WGP6-F1
#
_entry.id   AF-A0A1G2WGP6-F1
#
_cell.length_a   1.000
_cell.length_b   1.000
_cell.length_c   1.000
_cell.angle_alpha   90.00
_cell.angle_beta   90.00
_cell.angle_gamma   90.00
#
_symmetry.space_group_name_H-M   'P 1'
#
loop_
_entity.id
_entity.type
_entity.pdbx_description
1 polymer ?
#
loop_
_entity_poly.entity_id
_entity_poly.type
_entity_poly.pdbx_seq_one_letter_code
_entity_poly.pdbx_strand_id
1 'polypeptide(L)'
;MQVTVEAINSVTKKINIEIPAEQVDTEIEKVYAGIQKKAKLQGFRPGKAPLQLIKRSYSDTMRDEVMRRFYDQTLFKALNDHKIEPVDSPTIESDILEQGTPFKYSALVEIMPEILLQDCTGLTVTKEKYVLNPDSIEGELKRMQENMAQLVPLDEGSSAENGHVVSVDYSFTVADHPEENSTAEDASIEVGAHQLMPEFEEQLIGMKSGETKEVRVTLP
;
A
#
# COMPACT_ATOMS: atom_id res chain seq x y z
N MET A 1 20.31 -23.01 30.26
CA MET A 1 19.31 -22.14 29.61
C MET A 1 17.95 -22.64 30.05
N GLN A 2 17.10 -21.74 30.53
CA GLN A 2 15.72 -22.05 30.89
C GLN A 2 14.79 -21.22 30.00
N VAL A 3 13.79 -21.88 29.41
CA VAL A 3 12.81 -21.25 28.54
C VAL A 3 11.44 -21.47 29.15
N THR A 4 10.68 -20.41 29.36
CA THR A 4 9.28 -20.48 29.78
C THR A 4 8.41 -19.75 28.76
N VAL A 5 7.31 -20.38 28.36
CA VAL A 5 6.35 -19.82 27.40
C VAL A 5 5.06 -19.54 28.14
N GLU A 6 4.63 -18.28 28.11
CA GLU A 6 3.40 -17.79 28.71
C GLU A 6 2.46 -17.30 27.60
N ALA A 7 1.21 -17.74 27.61
CA ALA A 7 0.19 -17.22 26.71
C ALA A 7 -0.41 -15.95 27.33
N ILE A 8 -0.24 -14.79 26.66
CA ILE A 8 -0.85 -13.54 27.12
C ILE A 8 -2.30 -13.48 26.64
N ASN A 9 -2.53 -13.76 25.37
CA ASN A 9 -3.85 -13.78 24.74
C ASN A 9 -3.90 -14.85 23.63
N SER A 10 -4.98 -14.89 22.84
CA SER A 10 -5.18 -15.87 21.76
C SER A 10 -4.20 -15.74 20.59
N VAL A 11 -3.57 -14.57 20.42
CA VAL A 11 -2.69 -14.23 19.30
C VAL A 11 -1.28 -13.84 19.74
N THR A 12 -0.99 -13.74 21.04
CA THR A 12 0.29 -13.25 21.58
C THR A 12 0.79 -14.20 22.66
N LYS A 13 2.02 -14.67 22.47
CA LYS A 13 2.78 -15.45 23.45
C LYS A 13 4.00 -14.67 23.92
N LYS A 14 4.34 -14.78 25.20
CA LYS A 14 5.57 -14.25 25.79
C LYS A 14 6.53 -15.41 26.07
N ILE A 15 7.71 -15.35 25.49
CA ILE A 15 8.77 -16.35 25.66
C ILE A 15 9.83 -15.72 26.55
N ASN A 16 9.95 -16.17 27.79
CA ASN A 16 10.98 -15.73 28.71
C ASN A 16 12.18 -16.70 28.63
N ILE A 17 13.36 -16.15 28.41
CA ILE A 17 14.59 -16.93 28.24
C ILE A 17 15.61 -16.46 29.27
N GLU A 18 16.12 -17.41 30.06
CA GLU A 18 17.18 -17.20 31.04
C GLU A 18 18.46 -17.94 30.63
N ILE A 19 19.53 -17.17 30.47
CA ILE A 19 20.86 -17.62 30.07
C ILE A 19 21.77 -17.64 31.30
N PRO A 20 22.42 -18.78 31.63
CA PRO A 20 23.31 -18.88 32.79
C PRO A 20 24.51 -17.92 32.69
N ALA A 21 24.97 -17.41 33.83
CA ALA A 21 26.10 -16.49 33.93
C ALA A 21 27.38 -17.01 33.23
N GLU A 22 27.66 -18.32 33.34
CA GLU A 22 28.84 -18.93 32.70
C GLU A 22 28.83 -18.77 31.17
N GLN A 23 27.65 -18.86 30.54
CA GLN A 23 27.50 -18.69 29.09
C GLN A 23 27.61 -17.22 28.70
N VAL A 24 27.06 -16.33 29.53
CA VAL A 24 27.15 -14.87 29.37
C VAL A 24 28.62 -14.44 29.40
N ASP A 25 29.37 -14.83 30.42
CA ASP A 25 30.78 -14.47 30.57
C ASP A 25 31.63 -14.97 29.39
N THR A 26 31.38 -16.21 28.97
CA THR A 26 32.09 -16.82 27.82
C THR A 26 31.84 -16.05 26.51
N GLU A 27 30.61 -15.63 26.24
CA GLU A 27 30.31 -14.85 25.03
C GLU A 27 30.81 -13.40 25.15
N ILE A 28 30.74 -12.78 26.32
CA ILE A 28 31.34 -11.45 26.56
C ILE A 28 32.83 -11.47 26.21
N GLU A 29 33.57 -12.47 26.67
CA GLU A 29 35.00 -12.61 26.36
C GLU A 29 35.26 -12.79 24.85
N LYS A 30 34.46 -13.62 24.17
CA LYS A 30 34.56 -13.82 22.72
C LYS A 30 34.27 -12.54 21.93
N VAL A 31 33.24 -11.79 22.33
CA VAL A 31 32.89 -10.52 21.67
C VAL A 31 34.00 -9.50 21.92
N TYR A 32 34.52 -9.37 23.14
CA TYR A 32 35.66 -8.49 23.40
C TYR A 32 36.91 -8.86 22.58
N ALA A 33 37.20 -10.15 22.41
CA ALA A 33 38.30 -10.60 21.54
C ALA A 33 38.05 -10.24 20.06
N GLY A 34 36.79 -10.28 19.61
CA GLY A 34 36.38 -9.84 18.28
C GLY A 34 36.51 -8.33 18.08
N ILE A 35 35.98 -7.56 19.02
CA ILE A 35 36.06 -6.09 19.05
C ILE A 35 37.52 -5.65 19.10
N GLN A 36 38.37 -6.29 19.92
CA GLN A 36 39.79 -5.95 20.02
C GLN A 36 40.48 -5.94 18.66
N LYS A 37 40.18 -6.90 17.78
CA LYS A 37 40.76 -6.99 16.43
C LYS A 37 40.36 -5.82 15.52
N LYS A 38 39.20 -5.21 15.75
CA LYS A 38 38.61 -4.14 14.91
C LYS A 38 38.67 -2.75 15.55
N ALA A 39 38.86 -2.69 16.86
CA ALA A 39 38.79 -1.47 17.66
C ALA A 39 39.84 -0.45 17.22
N LYS A 40 39.40 0.79 17.05
CA LYS A 40 40.24 1.95 16.75
C LYS A 40 40.26 2.83 17.99
N LEU A 41 41.27 2.64 18.84
CA LEU A 41 41.48 3.47 20.03
C LEU A 41 42.54 4.54 19.72
N GLN A 42 42.32 5.78 20.15
CA GLN A 42 43.32 6.84 20.01
C GLN A 42 44.63 6.41 20.70
N GLY A 43 45.76 6.57 19.99
CA GLY A 43 47.09 6.17 20.47
C GLY A 43 47.48 4.71 20.23
N PHE A 44 46.59 3.85 19.73
CA PHE A 44 46.91 2.45 19.44
C PHE A 44 46.65 2.07 17.99
N ARG A 45 47.56 1.27 17.42
CA ARG A 45 47.32 0.64 16.11
C ARG A 45 46.10 -0.30 16.23
N PRO A 46 45.18 -0.33 15.24
CA PRO A 46 44.04 -1.24 15.25
C PRO A 46 44.47 -2.68 15.56
N GLY A 47 43.78 -3.34 16.50
CA GLY A 47 44.12 -4.70 16.93
C GLY A 47 45.16 -4.83 18.04
N LYS A 48 45.79 -3.74 18.47
CA LYS A 48 46.89 -3.77 19.47
C LYS A 48 46.60 -3.01 20.77
N ALA A 49 45.38 -2.53 20.96
CA ALA A 49 44.98 -1.90 22.21
C ALA A 49 44.83 -2.93 23.35
N PRO A 50 45.24 -2.58 24.59
CA PRO A 50 45.00 -3.41 25.78
C PRO A 50 43.51 -3.64 26.03
N LEU A 51 43.17 -4.87 26.45
CA LEU A 51 41.77 -5.27 26.70
C LEU A 51 41.07 -4.38 27.73
N GLN A 52 41.76 -3.93 28.78
CA GLN A 52 41.16 -3.08 29.82
C GLN A 52 40.65 -1.74 29.28
N LEU A 53 41.38 -1.12 28.35
CA LEU A 53 40.97 0.13 27.72
C LEU A 53 39.79 -0.11 26.75
N ILE A 54 39.80 -1.23 26.04
CA ILE A 54 38.69 -1.61 25.16
C ILE A 54 37.41 -1.86 25.96
N LYS A 55 37.48 -2.58 27.08
CA LYS A 55 36.33 -2.82 27.97
C LYS A 55 35.67 -1.51 28.42
N ARG A 56 36.47 -0.49 28.70
CA ARG A 56 35.97 0.83 29.12
C ARG A 56 35.37 1.65 27.97
N SER A 57 35.96 1.57 26.78
CA SER A 57 35.54 2.40 25.63
C SER A 57 34.45 1.77 24.76
N TYR A 58 34.31 0.45 24.79
CA TYR A 58 33.39 -0.32 23.93
C TYR A 58 32.40 -1.17 24.73
N SER A 59 32.12 -0.81 25.98
CA SER A 59 31.18 -1.57 26.84
C SER A 59 29.79 -1.68 26.22
N ASP A 60 29.28 -0.60 25.64
CA ASP A 60 27.91 -0.56 25.11
C ASP A 60 27.81 -1.31 23.79
N THR A 61 28.76 -1.11 22.89
CA THR A 61 28.86 -1.89 21.64
C THR A 61 29.00 -3.38 21.89
N MET A 62 29.74 -3.75 22.95
CA MET A 62 29.88 -5.14 23.36
C MET A 62 28.54 -5.70 23.85
N ARG A 63 27.81 -4.97 24.70
CA ARG A 63 26.49 -5.39 25.21
C ARG A 63 25.52 -5.63 24.06
N ASP A 64 25.43 -4.70 23.12
CA ASP A 64 24.53 -4.82 21.96
C ASP A 64 24.89 -6.03 21.09
N GLU A 65 26.18 -6.27 20.84
CA GLU A 65 26.64 -7.41 20.04
C GLU A 65 26.39 -8.75 20.75
N VAL A 66 26.60 -8.82 22.07
CA VAL A 66 26.32 -10.01 22.88
C VAL A 66 24.82 -10.30 22.92
N MET A 67 23.99 -9.30 23.20
CA MET A 67 22.53 -9.43 23.20
C MET A 67 22.02 -9.95 21.86
N ARG A 68 22.48 -9.34 20.75
CA ARG A 68 22.10 -9.77 19.39
C ARG A 68 22.46 -11.23 19.13
N ARG A 69 23.67 -11.66 19.51
CA ARG A 69 24.08 -13.07 19.34
C ARG A 69 23.23 -14.02 20.16
N PHE A 70 22.87 -13.64 21.38
CA PHE A 70 21.97 -14.45 22.19
C PHE A 70 20.61 -14.55 21.53
N TYR A 71 20.01 -13.45 21.11
CA TYR A 71 18.71 -13.47 20.42
C TYR A 71 18.73 -14.39 19.20
N ASP A 72 19.74 -14.28 18.34
CA ASP A 72 19.87 -15.12 17.15
C ASP A 72 20.01 -16.62 17.49
N GLN A 73 20.71 -16.95 18.58
CA GLN A 73 20.99 -18.35 18.95
C GLN A 73 19.88 -19.00 19.77
N THR A 74 19.24 -18.26 20.68
CA THR A 74 18.31 -18.82 21.67
C THR A 74 16.86 -18.64 21.25
N LEU A 75 16.51 -17.54 20.58
CA LEU A 75 15.12 -17.29 20.17
C LEU A 75 14.65 -18.29 19.12
N PHE A 76 15.44 -18.53 18.07
CA PHE A 76 15.09 -19.48 17.02
C PHE A 76 14.95 -20.92 17.54
N LYS A 77 15.79 -21.30 18.52
CA LYS A 77 15.68 -22.61 19.17
C LYS A 77 14.41 -22.71 20.01
N ALA A 78 14.13 -21.69 20.84
CA ALA A 78 12.93 -21.65 21.65
C ALA A 78 11.64 -21.72 20.80
N LEU A 79 11.59 -21.00 19.68
CA LEU A 79 10.46 -21.06 18.74
C LEU A 79 10.26 -22.47 18.17
N ASN A 80 11.32 -23.12 17.71
CA ASN A 80 11.25 -24.48 17.17
C ASN A 80 10.89 -25.53 18.21
N ASP A 81 11.51 -25.48 19.40
CA ASP A 81 11.27 -26.44 20.49
C ASP A 81 9.81 -26.40 20.96
N HIS A 82 9.20 -25.21 20.96
CA HIS A 82 7.80 -25.01 21.32
C HIS A 82 6.83 -25.01 20.14
N LYS A 83 7.31 -25.29 18.91
CA LYS A 83 6.52 -25.27 17.66
C LYS A 83 5.67 -24.00 17.51
N ILE A 84 6.28 -22.86 17.81
CA ILE A 84 5.66 -21.55 17.70
C ILE A 84 6.05 -20.98 16.34
N GLU A 85 5.07 -20.77 15.48
CA GLU A 85 5.24 -20.11 14.18
C GLU A 85 4.84 -18.64 14.33
N PRO A 86 5.82 -17.71 14.43
CA PRO A 86 5.52 -16.30 14.53
C PRO A 86 5.03 -15.74 13.20
N VAL A 87 4.00 -14.90 13.25
CA VAL A 87 3.44 -14.21 12.07
C VAL A 87 4.22 -12.94 11.76
N ASP A 88 4.76 -12.28 12.79
CA ASP A 88 5.58 -11.07 12.67
C ASP A 88 6.89 -11.19 13.48
N SER A 89 7.79 -10.25 13.25
CA SER A 89 9.05 -10.10 13.96
C SER A 89 8.82 -9.96 15.47
N PRO A 90 9.48 -10.76 16.32
CA PRO A 90 9.33 -10.68 17.78
C PRO A 90 9.72 -9.32 18.34
N THR A 91 8.93 -8.80 19.28
CA THR A 91 9.33 -7.63 20.10
C THR A 91 10.12 -8.12 21.31
N ILE A 92 11.36 -7.64 21.44
CA ILE A 92 12.28 -8.11 22.49
C ILE A 92 12.35 -7.09 23.63
N GLU A 93 12.10 -7.56 24.84
CA GLU A 93 12.31 -6.83 26.10
C GLU A 93 13.47 -7.48 26.84
N SER A 94 14.51 -6.74 27.20
CA SER A 94 15.70 -7.30 27.85
C SER A 94 16.10 -6.56 29.11
N ASP A 95 16.54 -7.30 30.12
CA ASP A 95 17.17 -6.72 31.30
C ASP A 95 18.59 -6.20 30.98
N ILE A 96 19.17 -5.49 31.93
CA ILE A 96 20.55 -4.98 31.80
C ILE A 96 21.51 -6.17 31.79
N LEU A 97 22.34 -6.26 30.75
CA LEU A 97 23.40 -7.26 30.68
C LEU A 97 24.58 -6.86 31.57
N GLU A 98 24.78 -7.64 32.63
CA GLU A 98 25.88 -7.51 33.57
C GLU A 98 26.76 -8.76 33.58
N GLN A 99 28.05 -8.58 33.87
CA GLN A 99 29.01 -9.68 33.92
C GLN A 99 28.82 -10.48 35.21
N GLY A 100 28.89 -11.82 35.13
CA GLY A 100 28.73 -12.71 36.28
C GLY A 100 27.30 -12.88 36.78
N THR A 101 26.30 -12.29 36.12
CA THR A 101 24.88 -12.49 36.40
C THR A 101 24.19 -13.24 35.26
N PRO A 102 23.12 -14.01 35.56
CA PRO A 102 22.31 -14.61 34.51
C PRO A 102 21.61 -13.52 33.69
N PHE A 103 21.60 -13.67 32.37
CA PHE A 103 20.94 -12.74 31.47
C PHE A 103 19.51 -13.21 31.19
N LYS A 104 18.54 -12.30 31.36
CA LYS A 104 17.12 -12.56 31.16
C LYS A 104 16.57 -11.64 30.09
N TYR A 105 15.83 -12.21 29.16
CA TYR A 105 15.07 -11.44 28.18
C TYR A 105 13.75 -12.13 27.85
N SER A 106 12.78 -11.33 27.43
CA SER A 106 11.47 -11.76 27.00
C SER A 106 11.29 -11.44 25.52
N ALA A 107 10.72 -12.36 24.76
CA ALA A 107 10.30 -12.12 23.39
C ALA A 107 8.77 -12.24 23.30
N LEU A 108 8.12 -11.14 22.93
CA LEU A 108 6.71 -11.12 22.59
C LEU A 108 6.55 -11.53 21.13
N VAL A 109 5.80 -12.60 20.89
CA VAL A 109 5.58 -13.16 19.56
C VAL A 109 4.09 -13.25 19.27
N GLU A 110 3.72 -12.80 18.08
CA GLU A 110 2.36 -12.94 17.57
C GLU A 110 2.23 -14.23 16.77
N ILE A 111 1.18 -15.00 17.06
CA ILE A 111 0.88 -16.28 16.44
C ILE A 111 -0.45 -16.20 15.71
N MET A 112 -0.57 -17.01 14.66
CA MET A 112 -1.85 -17.17 13.99
C MET A 112 -2.84 -17.85 14.96
N PRO A 113 -4.02 -17.27 15.19
CA PRO A 113 -5.02 -17.92 16.01
C PRO A 113 -5.51 -19.20 15.32
N GLU A 114 -5.91 -20.19 16.12
CA GLU A 114 -6.61 -21.36 15.59
C GLU A 114 -8.00 -20.94 15.10
N ILE A 115 -8.18 -20.89 13.78
CA ILE A 115 -9.46 -20.60 13.14
C ILE A 115 -10.21 -21.92 12.95
N LEU A 116 -11.23 -22.13 13.79
CA LEU A 116 -12.19 -23.22 13.59
C LEU A 116 -13.32 -22.71 12.69
N LEU A 117 -13.26 -23.09 11.40
CA LEU A 117 -14.35 -22.82 10.46
C LEU A 117 -15.58 -23.61 10.92
N GLN A 118 -16.69 -22.90 11.16
CA GLN A 118 -18.00 -23.54 11.32
C GLN A 118 -18.51 -24.07 9.97
N ASP A 119 -19.49 -24.96 9.99
CA ASP A 119 -20.10 -25.53 8.78
C ASP A 119 -20.50 -24.43 7.78
N CYS A 120 -19.78 -24.36 6.66
CA CYS A 120 -20.03 -23.40 5.59
C CYS A 120 -21.11 -23.89 4.60
N THR A 121 -21.74 -25.05 4.87
CA THR A 121 -22.83 -25.61 4.09
C THR A 121 -24.12 -24.83 4.36
N GLY A 122 -24.59 -24.06 3.37
CA GLY A 122 -25.80 -23.24 3.49
C GLY A 122 -25.61 -21.78 3.06
N LEU A 123 -24.38 -21.36 2.75
CA LEU A 123 -24.11 -20.04 2.19
C LEU A 123 -24.71 -19.92 0.79
N THR A 124 -25.73 -19.09 0.66
CA THR A 124 -26.36 -18.78 -0.62
C THR A 124 -25.55 -17.70 -1.34
N VAL A 125 -24.97 -18.05 -2.49
CA VAL A 125 -24.29 -17.10 -3.36
C VAL A 125 -25.13 -16.88 -4.61
N THR A 126 -25.45 -15.64 -4.90
CA THR A 126 -26.12 -15.27 -6.15
C THR A 126 -25.13 -15.36 -7.29
N LYS A 127 -25.34 -16.31 -8.21
CA LYS A 127 -24.58 -16.39 -9.45
C LYS A 127 -25.29 -15.57 -10.52
N GLU A 128 -24.70 -14.45 -10.91
CA GLU A 128 -25.11 -13.77 -12.12
C GLU A 128 -24.86 -14.68 -13.32
N LYS A 129 -25.92 -14.98 -14.06
CA LYS A 129 -25.81 -15.67 -15.36
C LYS A 129 -25.86 -14.60 -16.42
N TYR A 130 -24.76 -14.46 -17.15
CA TYR A 130 -24.75 -13.65 -18.36
C TYR A 130 -25.68 -14.28 -19.40
N VAL A 131 -26.69 -13.52 -19.82
CA VAL A 131 -27.56 -13.87 -20.94
C VAL A 131 -27.16 -12.97 -22.10
N LEU A 132 -26.80 -13.57 -23.23
CA LEU A 132 -26.44 -12.82 -24.42
C LEU A 132 -27.69 -12.09 -24.93
N ASN A 133 -27.60 -10.77 -25.01
CA ASN A 133 -28.61 -9.94 -25.64
C ASN A 133 -28.18 -9.63 -27.09
N PRO A 134 -28.85 -10.17 -28.13
CA PRO A 134 -28.50 -9.88 -29.52
C PRO A 134 -28.62 -8.38 -29.85
N ASP A 135 -29.53 -7.64 -29.22
CA ASP A 135 -29.70 -6.21 -29.42
C ASP A 135 -28.46 -5.42 -28.98
N SER A 136 -27.74 -5.91 -27.95
CA SER A 136 -26.48 -5.31 -27.53
C SER A 136 -25.37 -5.49 -28.56
N ILE A 137 -25.40 -6.57 -29.34
CA ILE A 137 -24.45 -6.77 -30.45
C ILE A 137 -24.78 -5.80 -31.59
N GLU A 138 -26.05 -5.71 -31.97
CA GLU A 138 -26.49 -4.80 -33.04
C GLU A 138 -26.20 -3.34 -32.70
N GLY A 139 -26.46 -2.92 -31.46
CA GLY A 139 -26.13 -1.59 -30.97
C GLY A 139 -24.64 -1.28 -31.05
N GLU A 140 -23.78 -2.23 -30.67
CA GLU A 140 -22.33 -2.06 -30.73
C GLU A 140 -21.81 -2.02 -32.18
N LEU A 141 -22.37 -2.84 -33.08
CA LEU A 141 -22.07 -2.78 -34.51
C LEU A 141 -22.48 -1.45 -35.12
N LYS A 142 -23.65 -0.92 -34.75
CA LYS A 142 -24.12 0.39 -35.22
C LYS A 142 -23.19 1.51 -34.73
N ARG A 143 -22.80 1.48 -33.45
CA ARG A 143 -21.82 2.42 -32.87
C ARG A 143 -20.47 2.37 -33.62
N MET A 144 -20.01 1.18 -33.99
CA MET A 144 -18.78 1.03 -34.80
C MET A 144 -18.94 1.63 -36.21
N GLN A 145 -20.10 1.46 -36.84
CA GLN A 145 -20.39 2.05 -38.16
C GLN A 145 -20.46 3.58 -38.09
N GLU A 146 -21.12 4.14 -37.07
CA GLU A 146 -21.21 5.58 -36.85
C GLU A 146 -19.82 6.21 -36.63
N ASN A 147 -18.95 5.58 -35.83
CA ASN A 147 -17.57 6.03 -35.63
C ASN A 147 -16.72 6.02 -36.92
N MET A 148 -17.10 5.23 -37.93
CA MET A 148 -16.41 5.16 -39.22
C MET A 148 -17.11 5.97 -40.32
N ALA A 149 -18.18 6.68 -40.00
CA ALA A 149 -18.94 7.47 -40.95
C ALA A 149 -18.11 8.64 -41.51
N GLN A 150 -18.39 9.00 -42.77
CA GLN A 150 -17.80 10.18 -43.39
C GLN A 150 -18.78 11.34 -43.30
N LEU A 151 -18.31 12.48 -42.79
CA LEU A 151 -19.09 13.71 -42.74
C LEU A 151 -19.10 14.36 -44.12
N VAL A 152 -20.29 14.67 -44.61
CA VAL A 152 -20.51 15.40 -45.87
C VAL A 152 -20.98 16.80 -45.52
N PRO A 153 -20.36 17.86 -46.07
CA PRO A 153 -20.81 19.22 -45.81
C PRO A 153 -22.22 19.44 -46.35
N LEU A 154 -23.08 20.08 -45.54
CA LEU A 154 -24.43 20.49 -45.93
C LEU A 154 -24.40 21.83 -46.68
N ASP A 155 -25.44 22.09 -47.47
CA ASP A 155 -25.60 23.34 -48.21
C ASP A 155 -25.69 24.56 -47.28
N GLU A 156 -25.17 25.71 -47.72
CA GLU A 156 -25.21 26.97 -46.97
C GLU A 156 -26.66 27.38 -46.63
N GLY A 157 -26.93 27.56 -45.34
CA GLY A 157 -28.26 27.95 -44.82
C GLY A 157 -29.11 26.79 -44.31
N SER A 158 -28.60 25.56 -44.35
CA SER A 158 -29.21 24.39 -43.68
C SER A 158 -29.24 24.61 -42.17
N SER A 159 -30.36 24.24 -41.54
CA SER A 159 -30.48 24.22 -40.08
C SER A 159 -29.85 22.95 -39.50
N ALA A 160 -29.27 23.05 -38.32
CA ALA A 160 -28.80 21.90 -37.57
C ALA A 160 -30.00 21.01 -37.14
N GLU A 161 -29.84 19.70 -37.28
CA GLU A 161 -30.83 18.69 -36.89
C GLU A 161 -30.11 17.55 -36.15
N ASN A 162 -30.87 16.66 -35.50
CA ASN A 162 -30.28 15.52 -34.81
C ASN A 162 -29.48 14.62 -35.78
N GLY A 163 -28.26 14.27 -35.38
CA GLY A 163 -27.30 13.52 -36.19
C GLY A 163 -26.45 14.37 -37.13
N HIS A 164 -26.62 15.70 -37.15
CA HIS A 164 -25.69 16.60 -37.84
C HIS A 164 -24.49 16.92 -36.94
N VAL A 165 -23.32 17.01 -37.55
CA VAL A 165 -22.10 17.48 -36.87
C VAL A 165 -21.92 18.96 -37.18
N VAL A 166 -21.86 19.78 -36.13
CA VAL A 166 -21.65 21.24 -36.21
C VAL A 166 -20.29 21.60 -35.62
N SER A 167 -19.64 22.61 -36.19
CA SER A 167 -18.48 23.26 -35.58
C SER A 167 -18.97 24.50 -34.85
N VAL A 168 -18.73 24.60 -33.54
CA VAL A 168 -19.21 25.70 -32.71
C VAL A 168 -18.12 26.23 -31.80
N ASP A 169 -18.11 27.54 -31.62
CA ASP A 169 -17.36 28.21 -30.58
C ASP A 169 -18.30 28.47 -29.40
N TYR A 170 -17.93 28.01 -28.21
CA TYR A 170 -18.75 28.20 -27.02
C TYR A 170 -17.92 28.60 -25.80
N SER A 171 -18.57 29.33 -24.90
CA SER A 171 -18.04 29.71 -23.59
C SER A 171 -19.08 29.35 -22.53
N PHE A 172 -18.75 28.41 -21.67
CA PHE A 172 -19.51 28.10 -20.46
C PHE A 172 -19.06 28.99 -19.31
N THR A 173 -20.03 29.64 -18.66
CA THR A 173 -19.81 30.42 -17.45
C THR A 173 -20.71 29.93 -16.33
N VAL A 174 -20.13 29.65 -15.16
CA VAL A 174 -20.86 29.23 -13.96
C VAL A 174 -20.92 30.40 -12.98
N ALA A 175 -22.12 30.75 -12.52
CA ALA A 175 -22.29 31.79 -11.51
C ALA A 175 -21.60 31.36 -10.20
N ASP A 176 -20.85 32.28 -9.59
CA ASP A 176 -20.10 32.12 -8.33
C ASP A 176 -18.88 31.16 -8.37
N HIS A 177 -18.56 30.50 -9.49
CA HIS A 177 -17.41 29.59 -9.62
C HIS A 177 -16.62 29.83 -10.93
N PRO A 178 -15.84 30.94 -11.01
CA PRO A 178 -15.11 31.31 -12.23
C PRO A 178 -14.03 30.30 -12.65
N GLU A 179 -13.54 29.48 -11.72
CA GLU A 179 -12.63 28.36 -11.98
C GLU A 179 -13.22 27.22 -12.81
N GLU A 180 -14.56 27.12 -12.90
CA GLU A 180 -15.25 26.10 -13.70
C GLU A 180 -15.64 26.59 -15.10
N ASN A 181 -15.30 27.85 -15.44
CA ASN A 181 -15.55 28.39 -16.76
C ASN A 181 -14.70 27.65 -17.81
N SER A 182 -15.32 27.31 -18.94
CA SER A 182 -14.65 26.59 -20.03
C SER A 182 -14.97 27.25 -21.35
N THR A 183 -13.96 27.39 -22.21
CA THR A 183 -14.09 27.94 -23.56
C THR A 183 -13.54 26.94 -24.56
N ALA A 184 -14.27 26.72 -25.65
CA ALA A 184 -13.80 25.91 -26.77
C ALA A 184 -14.02 26.68 -28.08
N GLU A 185 -13.02 26.61 -28.96
CA GLU A 185 -13.05 27.11 -30.33
C GLU A 185 -12.96 25.92 -31.29
N ASP A 186 -13.65 26.00 -32.44
CA ASP A 186 -13.76 24.93 -33.44
C ASP A 186 -14.19 23.56 -32.86
N ALA A 187 -15.07 23.58 -31.87
CA ALA A 187 -15.55 22.35 -31.24
C ALA A 187 -16.52 21.61 -32.16
N SER A 188 -16.15 20.39 -32.55
CA SER A 188 -17.01 19.51 -33.33
C SER A 188 -17.99 18.78 -32.41
N ILE A 189 -19.29 19.04 -32.58
CA ILE A 189 -20.37 18.48 -31.76
C ILE A 189 -21.38 17.81 -32.67
N GLU A 190 -21.72 16.56 -32.37
CA GLU A 190 -22.85 15.87 -32.97
C GLU A 190 -24.13 16.21 -32.20
N VAL A 191 -25.12 16.78 -32.90
CA VAL A 191 -26.38 17.23 -32.29
C VAL A 191 -27.22 16.00 -31.93
N GLY A 192 -27.54 15.83 -30.64
CA GLY A 192 -28.38 14.74 -30.15
C GLY A 192 -27.60 13.46 -29.79
N ALA A 193 -26.26 13.52 -29.76
CA ALA A 193 -25.40 12.43 -29.29
C ALA A 193 -25.32 12.35 -27.76
N HIS A 194 -25.81 13.39 -27.06
CA HIS A 194 -25.77 13.53 -25.60
C HIS A 194 -24.36 13.38 -25.00
N GLN A 195 -23.34 13.78 -25.76
CA GLN A 195 -21.94 13.66 -25.37
C GLN A 195 -21.49 14.83 -24.49
N LEU A 196 -22.08 16.01 -24.67
CA LEU A 196 -21.74 17.20 -23.89
C LEU A 196 -22.78 17.43 -22.79
N MET A 197 -23.94 17.97 -23.17
CA MET A 197 -25.11 18.12 -22.29
C MET A 197 -26.37 18.04 -23.17
N PRO A 198 -27.34 17.17 -22.86
CA PRO A 198 -28.58 17.07 -23.63
C PRO A 198 -29.28 18.42 -23.84
N GLU A 199 -29.37 19.23 -22.77
CA GLU A 199 -29.99 20.56 -22.81
C GLU A 199 -29.24 21.55 -23.71
N PHE A 200 -27.92 21.40 -23.85
CA PHE A 200 -27.11 22.24 -24.74
C PHE A 200 -27.32 21.84 -26.21
N GLU A 201 -27.23 20.53 -26.49
CA GLU A 201 -27.37 20.00 -27.85
C GLU A 201 -28.76 20.23 -28.44
N GLU A 202 -29.82 20.08 -27.64
CA GLU A 202 -31.20 20.37 -28.06
C GLU A 202 -31.40 21.82 -28.49
N GLN A 203 -30.63 22.75 -27.93
CA GLN A 203 -30.75 24.19 -28.22
C GLN A 203 -30.02 24.60 -29.50
N LEU A 204 -29.15 23.72 -30.03
CA LEU A 204 -28.50 23.86 -31.33
C LEU A 204 -29.43 23.44 -32.48
N ILE A 205 -30.43 22.60 -32.21
CA ILE A 205 -31.42 22.17 -33.22
C ILE A 205 -32.15 23.41 -33.78
N GLY A 206 -32.17 23.51 -35.11
CA GLY A 206 -32.81 24.61 -35.84
C GLY A 206 -31.92 25.83 -36.07
N MET A 207 -30.74 25.91 -35.44
CA MET A 207 -29.79 27.01 -35.67
C MET A 207 -29.12 26.88 -37.04
N LYS A 208 -28.84 28.02 -37.67
CA LYS A 208 -28.09 28.09 -38.93
C LYS A 208 -26.64 28.48 -38.70
N SER A 209 -25.79 28.18 -39.68
CA SER A 209 -24.39 28.61 -39.68
C SER A 209 -24.29 30.14 -39.52
N GLY A 210 -23.48 30.59 -38.55
CA GLY A 210 -23.25 32.00 -38.23
C GLY A 210 -24.26 32.63 -37.25
N GLU A 211 -25.23 31.88 -36.75
CA GLU A 211 -26.13 32.36 -35.69
C GLU A 211 -25.49 32.21 -34.30
N THR A 212 -25.69 33.21 -33.44
CA THR A 212 -25.22 33.20 -32.05
C THR A 212 -26.41 33.11 -31.11
N LYS A 213 -26.31 32.25 -30.09
CA LYS A 213 -27.37 32.06 -29.09
C LYS A 213 -26.77 31.89 -27.71
N GLU A 214 -27.36 32.56 -26.72
CA GLU A 214 -27.04 32.37 -25.31
C GLU A 214 -28.00 31.32 -24.74
N VAL A 215 -27.45 30.28 -24.10
CA VAL A 215 -28.22 29.15 -23.57
C VAL A 215 -27.91 28.99 -22.08
N ARG A 216 -28.96 28.79 -21.28
CA ARG A 216 -28.83 28.43 -19.86
C ARG A 216 -29.04 26.94 -19.72
N VAL A 217 -28.04 26.25 -19.20
CA VAL A 217 -28.06 24.79 -18.95
C VAL A 217 -27.81 24.52 -17.48
N THR A 218 -28.37 23.43 -16.96
CA THR A 218 -28.16 23.00 -15.58
C THR A 218 -27.14 21.88 -15.54
N LEU A 219 -26.05 22.07 -14.78
CA LEU A 219 -25.09 21.02 -14.49
C LEU A 219 -25.73 19.97 -13.54
N PRO A 220 -25.66 18.67 -13.84
CA PRO A 220 -26.17 17.61 -12.96
C PRO A 220 -25.34 17.41 -11.68
#